data_AF-A0A397HF36-F1
#
_entry.id   AF-A0A397HF36-F1
#
_cell.length_a   1.000
_cell.length_b   1.000
_cell.length_c   1.000
_cell.angle_alpha   90.00
_cell.angle_beta   90.00
_cell.angle_gamma   90.00
#
_symmetry.space_group_name_H-M   'P 1'
#
loop_
_entity.id
_entity.type
_entity.pdbx_description
1 polymer ?
#
loop_
_entity_poly.entity_id
_entity_poly.type
_entity_poly.pdbx_seq_one_letter_code
_entity_poly.pdbx_strand_id
1 'polypeptide(L)'
;MNEEKMPIYIYQLDEISNKSSERMKSNKYAPDWPFRLLVCGGSHSGKTNMVINLMLGDKLQRMFKGKKGERYIKNNDLVLIGKHFEPKWQLVQNSYQIFANGPKPYKEDVTFKTIAPALFRGSGSRDDICRIVRQYTDDPKKASKTIDKHLRDRSFIVFDFTKPVDDSLAVRLGWDTPLKIDE
;
A
#
# COMPACT_ATOMS: atom_id res chain seq x y z
N MET A 1 49.21 17.18 -25.08
CA MET A 1 47.75 17.46 -25.00
C MET A 1 47.26 16.64 -23.83
N ASN A 2 47.01 17.27 -22.68
CA ASN A 2 46.55 16.57 -21.48
C ASN A 2 45.07 16.31 -21.62
N GLU A 3 44.64 15.05 -21.64
CA GLU A 3 43.23 14.69 -21.54
C GLU A 3 42.76 15.03 -20.12
N GLU A 4 42.00 16.10 -19.96
CA GLU A 4 41.22 16.34 -18.75
C GLU A 4 40.16 15.25 -18.63
N LYS A 5 40.36 14.32 -17.68
CA LYS A 5 39.35 13.32 -17.33
C LYS A 5 38.10 14.03 -16.83
N MET A 6 36.97 13.82 -17.50
CA MET A 6 35.68 14.30 -17.01
C MET A 6 35.40 13.74 -15.61
N PRO A 7 35.15 14.59 -14.60
CA PRO A 7 34.72 14.13 -13.30
C PRO A 7 33.31 13.51 -13.42
N ILE A 8 33.18 12.26 -12.99
CA ILE A 8 31.88 11.57 -12.88
C ILE A 8 31.37 11.80 -11.46
N TYR A 9 30.23 12.48 -11.34
CA TYR A 9 29.54 12.67 -10.07
C TYR A 9 28.48 11.57 -9.91
N ILE A 10 28.70 10.66 -8.95
CA ILE A 10 27.75 9.62 -8.59
C ILE A 10 26.86 10.18 -7.47
N TYR A 11 25.63 10.54 -7.81
CA TYR A 11 24.62 10.88 -6.81
C TYR A 11 24.00 9.58 -6.31
N GLN A 12 24.12 9.28 -5.01
CA GLN A 12 23.33 8.22 -4.38
C GLN A 12 21.87 8.68 -4.31
N LEU A 13 21.12 8.44 -5.38
CA LEU A 13 19.70 8.80 -5.48
C LEU A 13 18.78 7.75 -4.80
N ASP A 14 19.31 6.55 -4.54
CA ASP A 14 18.54 5.40 -4.05
C ASP A 14 18.48 5.28 -2.53
N GLU A 15 19.33 6.00 -1.78
CA GLU A 15 19.34 5.92 -0.31
C GLU A 15 18.29 6.85 0.29
N ILE A 16 17.06 6.35 0.43
CA ILE A 16 16.13 6.89 1.44
C ILE A 16 16.79 6.63 2.79
N SER A 17 17.41 7.65 3.37
CA SER A 17 18.02 7.54 4.69
C SER A 17 17.00 6.99 5.70
N ASN A 18 17.44 6.16 6.65
CA ASN A 18 16.57 5.65 7.73
C ASN A 18 15.88 6.79 8.50
N LYS A 19 16.51 7.98 8.58
CA LYS A 19 15.92 9.19 9.17
C LYS A 19 14.77 9.77 8.34
N SER A 20 14.80 9.64 7.01
CA SER A 20 13.66 10.02 6.16
C SER A 20 12.51 9.02 6.26
N SER A 21 12.77 7.72 6.41
CA SER A 21 11.70 6.73 6.59
C SER A 21 10.95 6.96 7.91
N GLU A 22 11.64 7.23 9.01
CA GLU A 22 11.03 7.59 10.30
C GLU A 22 10.20 8.88 10.22
N ARG A 23 10.68 9.91 9.50
CA ARG A 23 9.94 11.17 9.28
C ARG A 23 8.75 11.03 8.34
N MET A 24 8.72 9.98 7.52
CA MET A 24 7.62 9.68 6.59
C MET A 24 6.58 8.73 7.18
N LYS A 25 6.92 8.02 8.26
CA LYS A 25 5.99 7.16 9.03
C LYS A 25 5.17 8.00 9.99
N SER A 26 4.00 8.45 9.54
CA SER A 26 2.97 8.97 10.45
C SER A 26 2.22 7.85 11.19
N ASN A 27 2.42 6.58 10.80
CA ASN A 27 1.78 5.41 11.42
C ASN A 27 2.72 4.18 11.38
N LYS A 28 2.92 3.52 12.53
CA LYS A 28 3.79 2.32 12.66
C LYS A 28 3.34 1.09 11.86
N TYR A 29 2.08 1.07 11.42
CA TYR A 29 1.52 -0.01 10.62
C TYR A 29 1.52 0.29 9.12
N ALA A 30 1.79 1.54 8.73
CA ALA A 30 1.96 1.92 7.33
C ALA A 30 3.22 1.25 6.78
N PRO A 31 3.19 0.77 5.53
CA PRO A 31 4.32 0.07 4.96
C PRO A 31 5.45 1.04 4.63
N ASP A 32 6.67 0.53 4.69
CA ASP A 32 7.88 1.34 4.48
C ASP A 32 8.03 1.70 3.00
N TRP A 33 8.39 2.96 2.70
CA TRP A 33 8.50 3.39 1.31
C TRP A 33 9.89 3.06 0.73
N PRO A 34 10.01 2.51 -0.49
CA PRO A 34 8.93 2.02 -1.37
C PRO A 34 8.32 0.70 -0.88
N PHE A 35 7.00 0.52 -1.02
CA PHE A 35 6.30 -0.66 -0.51
C PHE A 35 5.64 -1.53 -1.58
N ARG A 36 5.47 -2.82 -1.23
CA ARG A 36 4.63 -3.78 -1.97
C ARG A 36 3.71 -4.48 -0.97
N LEU A 37 2.39 -4.35 -1.20
CA LEU A 37 1.36 -4.86 -0.30
C LEU A 37 0.36 -5.72 -1.09
N LEU A 38 0.00 -6.88 -0.55
CA LEU A 38 -1.13 -7.67 -1.04
C LEU A 38 -2.24 -7.69 0.03
N VAL A 39 -3.45 -7.27 -0.36
CA VAL A 39 -4.63 -7.27 0.51
C VAL A 39 -5.70 -8.18 -0.10
N CYS A 40 -6.03 -9.29 0.55
CA CYS A 40 -7.02 -10.25 0.07
C CYS A 40 -8.10 -10.52 1.14
N GLY A 41 -9.32 -10.87 0.74
CA GLY A 41 -10.49 -10.87 1.64
C GLY A 41 -11.79 -11.06 0.88
N GLY A 42 -12.79 -11.66 1.53
CA GLY A 42 -14.15 -11.76 0.98
C GLY A 42 -14.79 -10.39 0.70
N SER A 43 -15.87 -10.35 -0.08
CA SER A 43 -16.64 -9.11 -0.27
C SER A 43 -17.11 -8.54 1.07
N HIS A 44 -17.17 -7.21 1.18
CA HIS A 44 -17.56 -6.49 2.42
C HIS A 44 -16.62 -6.62 3.61
N SER A 45 -15.43 -7.21 3.46
CA SER A 45 -14.45 -7.32 4.55
C SER A 45 -13.75 -6.02 4.95
N GLY A 46 -14.07 -4.89 4.30
CA GLY A 46 -13.47 -3.59 4.63
C GLY A 46 -12.13 -3.28 3.94
N LYS A 47 -11.60 -4.16 3.08
CA LYS A 47 -10.34 -3.94 2.32
C LYS A 47 -10.25 -2.56 1.68
N THR A 48 -11.26 -2.19 0.89
CA THR A 48 -11.29 -0.93 0.16
C THR A 48 -11.26 0.26 1.12
N ASN A 49 -12.02 0.20 2.22
CA ASN A 49 -11.99 1.26 3.24
C ASN A 49 -10.61 1.38 3.88
N MET A 50 -9.95 0.26 4.16
CA MET A 50 -8.62 0.27 4.76
C MET A 50 -7.59 0.91 3.83
N VAL A 51 -7.55 0.49 2.56
CA VAL A 51 -6.63 1.07 1.56
C VAL A 51 -6.88 2.58 1.39
N ILE A 52 -8.14 3.00 1.35
CA ILE A 52 -8.51 4.42 1.26
C ILE A 52 -8.04 5.20 2.49
N ASN A 53 -8.25 4.67 3.70
CA ASN A 53 -7.80 5.32 4.93
C ASN A 53 -6.27 5.51 4.97
N LEU A 54 -5.52 4.58 4.41
CA LEU A 54 -4.05 4.71 4.31
C LEU A 54 -3.63 5.80 3.32
N MET A 55 -4.30 5.85 2.17
CA MET A 55 -4.02 6.84 1.14
C MET A 55 -4.39 8.27 1.56
N LEU A 56 -5.47 8.42 2.35
CA LEU A 56 -5.99 9.73 2.72
C LEU A 56 -5.51 10.21 4.10
N GLY A 57 -5.23 9.29 5.02
CA GLY A 57 -4.88 9.59 6.42
C GLY A 57 -5.92 10.48 7.10
N ASP A 58 -5.46 11.41 7.94
CA ASP A 58 -6.31 12.43 8.58
C ASP A 58 -6.41 13.72 7.73
N LYS A 59 -5.70 13.77 6.59
CA LYS A 59 -5.50 14.99 5.80
C LYS A 59 -6.82 15.64 5.38
N LEU A 60 -7.70 14.88 4.73
CA LEU A 60 -8.95 15.41 4.20
C LEU A 60 -9.80 16.02 5.33
N GLN A 61 -9.94 15.29 6.44
CA GLN A 61 -10.72 15.74 7.60
C GLN A 61 -10.12 17.01 8.24
N ARG A 62 -8.80 17.10 8.36
CA ARG A 62 -8.14 18.26 8.95
C ARG A 62 -8.19 19.48 8.05
N MET A 63 -8.08 19.31 6.74
CA MET A 63 -8.27 20.40 5.77
C MET A 63 -9.66 21.04 5.90
N PHE A 64 -10.72 20.24 6.03
CA PHE A 64 -12.07 20.76 6.28
C PHE A 64 -12.21 21.52 7.60
N LYS A 65 -11.32 21.27 8.57
CA LYS A 65 -11.23 21.99 9.85
C LYS A 65 -10.22 23.16 9.81
N GLY A 66 -9.68 23.51 8.64
CA GLY A 66 -8.68 24.56 8.49
C GLY A 66 -7.32 24.23 9.13
N LYS A 67 -7.02 22.94 9.35
CA LYS A 67 -5.78 22.46 9.97
C LYS A 67 -4.94 21.68 8.97
N LYS A 68 -3.61 21.69 9.14
CA LYS A 68 -2.72 20.78 8.41
C LYS A 68 -2.93 19.35 8.90
N GLY A 69 -3.16 18.43 7.98
CA GLY A 69 -3.16 16.98 8.24
C GLY A 69 -2.24 16.25 7.29
N GLU A 70 -2.17 14.93 7.45
CA GLU A 70 -1.20 14.05 6.83
C GLU A 70 -1.85 12.83 6.19
N ARG A 71 -1.28 12.40 5.07
CA ARG A 71 -1.54 11.09 4.48
C ARG A 71 -0.63 10.08 5.16
N TYR A 72 -1.10 8.86 5.39
CA TYR A 72 -0.28 7.80 5.97
C TYR A 72 0.66 7.17 4.93
N ILE A 73 0.25 7.18 3.67
CA ILE A 73 1.09 6.81 2.53
C ILE A 73 1.30 8.05 1.65
N LYS A 74 2.56 8.42 1.46
CA LYS A 74 2.97 9.49 0.54
C LYS A 74 3.16 8.93 -0.86
N ASN A 75 2.07 8.89 -1.62
CA ASN A 75 2.08 8.55 -3.04
C ASN A 75 1.71 9.79 -3.86
N ASN A 76 2.69 10.39 -4.53
CA ASN A 76 2.45 11.57 -5.35
C ASN A 76 1.67 11.19 -6.61
N ASP A 77 2.05 10.09 -7.25
CA ASP A 77 1.35 9.55 -8.41
C ASP A 77 0.62 8.25 -8.05
N LEU A 78 -0.71 8.32 -7.93
CA LEU A 78 -1.55 7.16 -7.68
C LEU A 78 -2.21 6.68 -8.98
N VAL A 79 -1.89 5.45 -9.38
CA VAL A 79 -2.54 4.75 -10.50
C VAL A 79 -3.42 3.64 -9.95
N LEU A 80 -4.73 3.75 -10.17
CA LEU A 80 -5.69 2.70 -9.85
C LEU A 80 -6.00 1.88 -11.09
N ILE A 81 -5.69 0.58 -11.05
CA ILE A 81 -6.04 -0.38 -12.09
C ILE A 81 -7.17 -1.26 -11.57
N GLY A 82 -8.35 -1.20 -12.19
CA GLY A 82 -9.51 -1.93 -11.71
C GLY A 82 -10.51 -2.24 -12.81
N LYS A 83 -10.96 -3.50 -12.87
CA LYS A 83 -12.00 -3.94 -13.82
C LYS A 83 -13.35 -3.28 -13.53
N HIS A 84 -13.64 -3.03 -12.25
CA HIS A 84 -14.85 -2.37 -11.78
C HIS A 84 -14.46 -1.26 -10.80
N PHE A 85 -14.96 -0.05 -11.03
CA PHE A 85 -14.70 1.09 -10.16
C PHE A 85 -15.81 1.21 -9.12
N GLU A 86 -15.51 0.84 -7.88
CA GLU A 86 -16.42 1.08 -6.75
C GLU A 86 -16.60 2.60 -6.53
N PRO A 87 -17.81 3.08 -6.13
CA PRO A 87 -18.06 4.50 -5.83
C PRO A 87 -17.09 5.10 -4.79
N LYS A 88 -16.54 4.26 -3.91
CA LYS A 88 -15.55 4.66 -2.90
C LYS A 88 -14.25 5.20 -3.51
N TRP A 89 -13.88 4.79 -4.72
CA TRP A 89 -12.70 5.33 -5.41
C TRP A 89 -12.91 6.76 -5.91
N GLN A 90 -14.17 7.18 -6.11
CA GLN A 90 -14.49 8.58 -6.41
C GLN A 90 -14.10 9.49 -5.23
N LEU A 91 -14.25 9.03 -3.98
CA LEU A 91 -13.79 9.77 -2.81
C LEU A 91 -12.28 10.01 -2.88
N VAL A 92 -11.49 9.01 -3.27
CA VAL A 92 -10.04 9.15 -3.42
C VAL A 92 -9.70 10.13 -4.53
N GLN A 93 -10.31 9.98 -5.70
CA GLN A 93 -10.11 10.90 -6.82
C GLN A 93 -10.39 12.35 -6.43
N ASN A 94 -11.54 12.60 -5.80
CA ASN A 94 -11.94 13.93 -5.36
C ASN A 94 -10.97 14.47 -4.29
N SER A 95 -10.52 13.62 -3.37
CA SER A 95 -9.56 14.00 -2.34
C SER A 95 -8.21 14.42 -2.95
N TYR A 96 -7.71 13.69 -3.95
CA TYR A 96 -6.48 14.05 -4.66
C TYR A 96 -6.62 15.35 -5.42
N GLN A 97 -7.77 15.62 -6.04
CA GLN A 97 -8.05 16.92 -6.66
C GLN A 97 -8.06 18.06 -5.64
N ILE A 98 -8.64 17.85 -4.45
CA ILE A 98 -8.60 18.82 -3.35
C ILE A 98 -7.15 19.05 -2.88
N PHE A 99 -6.36 18.00 -2.77
CA PHE A 99 -4.95 18.11 -2.36
C PHE A 99 -4.12 18.86 -3.41
N ALA A 100 -4.34 18.61 -4.71
CA ALA A 100 -3.63 19.27 -5.80
C ALA A 100 -4.03 20.74 -6.00
N ASN A 101 -5.29 21.08 -5.74
CA ASN A 101 -5.84 22.41 -6.03
C ASN A 101 -6.09 23.26 -4.78
N GLY A 102 -5.84 22.72 -3.58
CA GLY A 102 -6.04 23.43 -2.33
C GLY A 102 -5.13 24.67 -2.17
N PRO A 103 -5.45 25.57 -1.22
CA PRO A 103 -4.60 26.71 -0.92
C PRO A 103 -3.30 26.26 -0.24
N LYS A 104 -2.20 27.01 -0.46
CA LYS A 104 -0.98 26.85 0.36
C LYS A 104 -1.33 27.18 1.82
N PRO A 105 -0.83 26.41 2.82
CA PRO A 105 0.21 25.38 2.73
C PRO A 105 -0.31 23.95 2.54
N TYR A 106 -1.60 23.74 2.28
CA TYR A 106 -2.23 22.41 2.24
C TYR A 106 -2.08 21.70 0.89
N LYS A 107 -1.79 22.48 -0.16
CA LYS A 107 -1.52 22.01 -1.52
C LYS A 107 -0.38 20.99 -1.53
N GLU A 108 -0.58 19.87 -2.22
CA GLU A 108 0.46 18.91 -2.55
C GLU A 108 0.57 18.73 -4.07
N ASP A 109 1.76 18.34 -4.54
CA ASP A 109 1.97 17.95 -5.93
C ASP A 109 1.60 16.46 -6.06
N VAL A 110 0.33 16.20 -6.39
CA VAL A 110 -0.24 14.84 -6.47
C VAL A 110 -1.12 14.67 -7.70
N THR A 111 -1.11 13.46 -8.24
CA THR A 111 -1.89 13.06 -9.40
C THR A 111 -2.61 11.74 -9.13
N PHE A 112 -3.86 11.62 -9.58
CA PHE A 112 -4.64 10.39 -9.55
C PHE A 112 -5.04 10.01 -10.99
N LYS A 113 -4.75 8.76 -11.38
CA LYS A 113 -5.11 8.21 -12.69
C LYS A 113 -5.81 6.87 -12.51
N THR A 114 -6.83 6.63 -13.33
CA THR A 114 -7.49 5.34 -13.43
C THR A 114 -7.16 4.69 -14.75
N ILE A 115 -6.93 3.39 -14.73
CA ILE A 115 -6.75 2.57 -15.92
C ILE A 115 -7.76 1.44 -15.84
N ALA A 116 -8.69 1.39 -16.80
CA ALA A 116 -9.53 0.22 -16.99
C ALA A 116 -8.66 -0.88 -17.60
N PRO A 117 -8.53 -2.07 -16.97
CA PRO A 117 -7.74 -3.14 -17.52
C PRO A 117 -8.47 -3.73 -18.72
N ALA A 118 -8.10 -3.29 -19.93
CA ALA A 118 -8.49 -3.95 -21.17
C ALA A 118 -7.80 -5.33 -21.34
N LEU A 119 -6.76 -5.61 -20.54
CA LEU A 119 -5.74 -6.63 -20.85
C LEU A 119 -5.17 -7.40 -19.64
N PHE A 120 -5.90 -7.51 -18.52
CA PHE A 120 -5.50 -8.43 -17.44
C PHE A 120 -6.42 -9.65 -17.42
N ARG A 121 -6.19 -10.58 -18.34
CA ARG A 121 -6.88 -11.89 -18.42
C ARG A 121 -6.14 -13.03 -17.72
N GLY A 122 -5.30 -12.77 -16.71
CA GLY A 122 -4.58 -13.89 -16.08
C GLY A 122 -3.71 -13.68 -14.84
N SER A 123 -3.58 -12.48 -14.26
CA SER A 123 -2.76 -12.31 -13.06
C SER A 123 -3.62 -12.45 -11.81
N GLY A 124 -3.41 -13.53 -11.05
CA GLY A 124 -4.20 -13.90 -9.87
C GLY A 124 -4.69 -15.35 -9.91
N SER A 125 -3.95 -16.25 -10.56
CA SER A 125 -4.29 -17.67 -10.52
C SER A 125 -4.12 -18.18 -9.08
N ARG A 126 -4.82 -19.28 -8.76
CA ARG A 126 -4.61 -19.99 -7.48
C ARG A 126 -3.14 -20.33 -7.27
N ASP A 127 -2.39 -20.59 -8.34
CA ASP A 127 -0.97 -20.93 -8.28
C ASP A 127 -0.09 -19.73 -7.89
N ASP A 128 -0.43 -18.52 -8.33
CA ASP A 128 0.28 -17.29 -7.91
C ASP A 128 0.08 -17.04 -6.41
N ILE A 129 -1.15 -17.22 -5.92
CA ILE A 129 -1.46 -17.14 -4.49
C ILE A 129 -0.71 -18.25 -3.73
N CYS A 130 -0.70 -19.48 -4.23
CA CYS A 130 0.04 -20.57 -3.63
C CYS A 130 1.55 -20.31 -3.56
N ARG A 131 2.13 -19.69 -4.60
CA ARG A 131 3.56 -19.29 -4.61
C ARG A 131 3.87 -18.24 -3.56
N ILE A 132 2.97 -17.28 -3.35
CA ILE A 132 3.11 -16.26 -2.30
C ILE A 132 3.02 -16.92 -0.93
N VAL A 133 1.98 -17.74 -0.69
CA VAL A 133 1.76 -18.38 0.62
C VAL A 133 2.92 -19.29 1.01
N ARG A 134 3.51 -20.04 0.07
CA ARG A 134 4.69 -20.90 0.31
C ARG A 134 5.94 -20.16 0.80
N GLN A 135 6.00 -18.83 0.65
CA GLN A 135 7.12 -18.06 1.21
C GLN A 135 7.00 -17.91 2.73
N TYR A 136 5.80 -18.08 3.29
CA TYR A 136 5.52 -17.83 4.70
C TYR A 136 5.23 -19.10 5.51
N THR A 137 5.27 -20.27 4.88
CA THR A 137 4.91 -21.54 5.50
C THR A 137 5.51 -22.74 4.77
N ASP A 138 5.93 -23.73 5.55
CA ASP A 138 6.32 -25.05 5.05
C ASP A 138 5.10 -25.97 4.78
N ASP A 139 3.93 -25.65 5.34
CA ASP A 139 2.65 -26.35 5.13
C ASP A 139 1.61 -25.45 4.42
N PRO A 140 1.70 -25.32 3.08
CA PRO A 140 0.76 -24.50 2.30
C PRO A 140 -0.69 -25.00 2.38
N LYS A 141 -0.93 -26.27 2.75
CA LYS A 141 -2.30 -26.79 2.90
C LYS A 141 -2.93 -26.28 4.18
N LYS A 142 -2.21 -26.35 5.30
CA LYS A 142 -2.67 -25.81 6.59
C LYS A 142 -2.86 -24.30 6.48
N ALA A 143 -1.89 -23.61 5.92
CA ALA A 143 -1.97 -22.19 5.60
C ALA A 143 -3.22 -21.81 4.80
N SER A 144 -3.50 -22.54 3.72
CA SER A 144 -4.68 -22.31 2.90
C SER A 144 -5.98 -22.47 3.69
N LYS A 145 -6.04 -23.41 4.64
CA LYS A 145 -7.22 -23.64 5.48
C LYS A 145 -7.43 -22.50 6.48
N THR A 146 -6.35 -22.02 7.09
CA THR A 146 -6.36 -20.87 8.01
C THR A 146 -6.79 -19.59 7.28
N ILE A 147 -6.20 -19.34 6.11
CA ILE A 147 -6.58 -18.22 5.24
C ILE A 147 -8.07 -18.32 4.88
N ASP A 148 -8.52 -19.46 4.36
CA ASP A 148 -9.92 -19.63 3.93
C ASP A 148 -10.92 -19.42 5.08
N LYS A 149 -10.59 -19.88 6.30
CA LYS A 149 -11.40 -19.62 7.50
C LYS A 149 -11.61 -18.12 7.71
N HIS A 150 -10.54 -17.34 7.74
CA HIS A 150 -10.64 -15.89 7.93
C HIS A 150 -11.34 -15.16 6.79
N LEU A 151 -11.15 -15.63 5.55
CA LEU A 151 -11.85 -15.06 4.39
C LEU A 151 -13.37 -15.28 4.49
N ARG A 152 -13.82 -16.44 4.99
CA ARG A 152 -15.24 -16.75 5.22
C ARG A 152 -15.84 -15.90 6.35
N ASP A 153 -15.07 -15.63 7.39
CA ASP A 153 -15.46 -14.78 8.52
C ASP A 153 -15.48 -13.27 8.17
N ARG A 154 -15.47 -12.93 6.87
CA ARG A 154 -15.43 -11.55 6.34
C ARG A 154 -14.24 -10.75 6.86
N SER A 155 -13.16 -11.40 7.26
CA SER A 155 -11.90 -10.72 7.53
C SER A 155 -11.12 -10.53 6.24
N PHE A 156 -10.06 -9.72 6.31
CA PHE A 156 -9.07 -9.62 5.24
C PHE A 156 -7.68 -9.90 5.79
N ILE A 157 -6.78 -10.30 4.91
CA ILE A 157 -5.40 -10.62 5.22
C ILE A 157 -4.51 -9.65 4.44
N VAL A 158 -3.45 -9.21 5.10
CA VAL A 158 -2.44 -8.33 4.51
C VAL A 158 -1.10 -9.05 4.54
N PHE A 159 -0.47 -9.16 3.36
CA PHE A 159 0.92 -9.56 3.22
C PHE A 159 1.75 -8.32 2.94
N ASP A 160 2.70 -8.05 3.82
CA ASP A 160 3.65 -6.95 3.72
C ASP A 160 5.00 -7.47 3.27
N PHE A 161 5.28 -7.33 1.97
CA PHE A 161 6.53 -7.82 1.38
C PHE A 161 7.74 -6.92 1.67
N THR A 162 7.54 -5.80 2.39
CA THR A 162 8.65 -4.97 2.86
C THR A 162 9.29 -5.53 4.13
N LYS A 163 8.59 -6.44 4.81
CA LYS A 163 9.04 -7.04 6.06
C LYS A 163 9.70 -8.40 5.81
N PRO A 164 10.74 -8.75 6.60
CA PRO A 164 11.25 -10.12 6.65
C PRO A 164 10.13 -11.12 6.90
N VAL A 165 10.23 -12.32 6.33
CA VAL A 165 9.19 -13.36 6.42
C VAL A 165 8.90 -13.76 7.87
N ASP A 166 9.91 -13.72 8.73
CA ASP A 166 9.86 -14.01 10.16
C ASP A 166 9.34 -12.84 11.02
N ASP A 167 9.12 -11.66 10.44
CA ASP A 167 8.51 -10.53 11.13
C ASP A 167 7.01 -10.82 11.40
N SER A 168 6.60 -10.68 12.67
CA SER A 168 5.21 -10.86 13.10
C SER A 168 4.17 -10.01 12.34
N LEU A 169 4.58 -8.92 11.70
CA LEU A 169 3.71 -8.03 10.91
C LEU A 169 3.82 -8.28 9.40
N ALA A 170 4.61 -9.26 8.96
CA ALA A 170 4.72 -9.66 7.56
C ALA A 170 3.40 -10.25 7.04
N VAL A 171 2.66 -10.97 7.89
CA VAL A 171 1.30 -11.45 7.62
C VAL A 171 0.37 -11.01 8.73
N ARG A 172 -0.73 -10.35 8.36
CA ARG A 172 -1.67 -9.76 9.31
C ARG A 172 -3.11 -10.14 9.01
N LEU A 173 -3.87 -10.42 10.06
CA LEU A 173 -5.32 -10.47 10.03
C LEU A 173 -5.83 -9.05 10.25
N GLY A 174 -6.55 -8.50 9.28
CA GLY A 174 -6.81 -7.07 9.27
C GLY A 174 -5.49 -6.30 9.08
N TRP A 175 -5.32 -5.22 9.83
CA TRP A 175 -4.22 -4.27 9.60
C TRP A 175 -3.09 -4.32 10.62
N ASP A 176 -3.39 -4.73 11.83
CA ASP A 176 -2.51 -4.54 12.99
C ASP A 176 -2.33 -5.82 13.79
N THR A 177 -3.11 -6.85 13.50
CA THR A 177 -3.09 -8.12 14.24
C THR A 177 -2.20 -9.13 13.49
N PRO A 178 -1.07 -9.55 14.07
CA PRO A 178 -0.25 -10.65 13.53
C PRO A 178 -1.09 -11.88 13.23
N LEU A 179 -0.90 -12.49 12.05
CA LEU A 179 -1.53 -13.76 11.70
C LEU A 179 -0.45 -14.82 11.56
N LYS A 180 -0.47 -15.81 12.45
CA LYS A 180 0.31 -17.03 12.29
C LYS A 180 -0.41 -17.94 11.32
N ILE A 181 0.20 -18.15 10.16
CA ILE A 181 -0.35 -18.97 9.09
C ILE A 181 -0.32 -20.48 9.46
N ASP A 182 0.55 -20.87 10.40
CA ASP A 182 0.92 -22.26 10.69
C ASP A 182 0.44 -22.81 12.04
N GLU A 183 -0.34 -22.06 12.82
CA GLU A 183 -0.96 -22.59 14.06
C GLU A 183 -2.19 -23.47 13.78
#